data_AF-A0AAD6YS00-F1
#
_entry.id   AF-A0AAD6YS00-F1
#
_cell.length_a   1.000
_cell.length_b   1.000
_cell.length_c   1.000
_cell.angle_alpha   90.00
_cell.angle_beta   90.00
_cell.angle_gamma   90.00
#
_symmetry.space_group_name_H-M   'P 1'
#
loop_
_entity.id
_entity.type
_entity.pdbx_description
1 polymer ?
#
loop_
_entity_poly.entity_id
_entity_poly.type
_entity_poly.pdbx_seq_one_letter_code
_entity_poly.pdbx_strand_id
1 'polypeptide(L)'
;MTTELEDSSVEGLAERMKRYEAVTDLQLPADQPAIIRIDGHAFSKFTRGFDKPFDERIHAAMAATAADLLAEFPDASLAYTQSDEITLVFPAGARAFNGRAAKLSSLSAGLASARFNYHLARGAEGTAPVPAEKLGVAHFDARAFSVPDPAEALNNLIWRAKIDCRRNSISAFERGFYSTKEKLAEKNIDFWTSSPSWARYGTTVKRQQYEGKGTDGLTGAEVTVTRTRVKSGDIPWWEFNERNLALVSEKFWGNDAPGND
;
A
#
# COMPACT_ATOMS: atom_id res chain seq x y z
N MET A 1 37.23 7.02 -49.81
CA MET A 1 35.98 6.44 -49.25
C MET A 1 36.20 6.31 -47.75
N THR A 2 36.35 7.48 -47.12
CA THR A 2 36.97 7.69 -45.81
C THR A 2 36.26 8.90 -45.21
N THR A 3 34.99 8.73 -44.90
CA THR A 3 34.14 9.73 -44.26
C THR A 3 32.95 8.98 -43.68
N GLU A 4 33.17 8.20 -42.62
CA GLU A 4 32.09 7.69 -41.76
C GLU A 4 32.58 7.13 -40.39
N LEU A 5 33.85 7.34 -40.03
CA LEU A 5 34.46 6.80 -38.80
C LEU A 5 34.84 7.86 -37.76
N GLU A 6 34.41 9.11 -37.90
CA GLU A 6 34.74 10.19 -36.96
C GLU A 6 33.52 11.06 -36.67
N ASP A 7 32.56 10.51 -35.91
CA ASP A 7 31.70 11.33 -35.03
C ASP A 7 31.48 10.62 -33.68
N SER A 8 32.48 9.88 -33.21
CA SER A 8 32.38 9.11 -31.97
C SER A 8 32.69 9.97 -30.73
N SER A 9 32.27 11.23 -30.75
CA SER A 9 32.25 12.06 -29.55
C SER A 9 31.44 11.33 -28.47
N VAL A 10 31.83 11.51 -27.20
CA VAL A 10 31.08 10.96 -26.05
C VAL A 10 29.59 11.34 -26.13
N GLU A 11 29.27 12.47 -26.78
CA GLU A 11 27.92 12.93 -27.11
C GLU A 11 27.14 11.94 -28.02
N GLY A 12 27.75 11.41 -29.07
CA GLY A 12 27.11 10.41 -29.95
C GLY A 12 26.82 9.07 -29.25
N LEU A 13 27.69 8.64 -28.34
CA LEU A 13 27.45 7.47 -27.49
C LEU A 13 26.32 7.73 -26.49
N ALA A 14 26.38 8.85 -25.76
CA ALA A 14 25.39 9.22 -24.76
C ALA A 14 23.97 9.32 -25.37
N GLU A 15 23.85 9.90 -26.55
CA GLU A 15 22.56 10.02 -27.23
C GLU A 15 21.99 8.68 -27.71
N ARG A 16 22.85 7.73 -28.11
CA ARG A 16 22.40 6.35 -28.40
C ARG A 16 21.89 5.65 -27.14
N MET A 17 22.63 5.74 -26.02
CA MET A 17 22.22 5.10 -24.77
C MET A 17 20.91 5.69 -24.24
N LYS A 18 20.75 7.03 -24.27
CA LYS A 18 19.49 7.71 -23.89
C LYS A 18 18.31 7.24 -24.74
N ARG A 19 18.50 7.09 -26.05
CA ARG A 19 17.45 6.57 -26.95
C ARG A 19 17.04 5.14 -26.60
N TYR A 20 17.98 4.27 -26.22
CA TYR A 20 17.66 2.91 -25.80
C TYR A 20 16.87 2.87 -24.48
N GLU A 21 17.23 3.70 -23.50
CA GLU A 21 16.47 3.81 -22.24
C GLU A 21 15.05 4.34 -22.48
N ALA A 22 14.91 5.34 -23.36
CA ALA A 22 13.63 5.99 -23.66
C ALA A 22 12.55 5.04 -24.20
N VAL A 23 12.93 3.92 -24.85
CA VAL A 23 11.99 2.90 -25.36
C VAL A 23 11.13 2.30 -24.23
N THR A 24 11.66 2.27 -23.01
CA THR A 24 10.98 1.71 -21.83
C THR A 24 10.46 2.76 -20.85
N ASP A 25 10.58 4.05 -21.19
CA ASP A 25 10.20 5.16 -20.31
C ASP A 25 8.71 5.47 -20.38
N LEU A 26 7.87 4.49 -20.06
CA LEU A 26 6.42 4.66 -19.99
C LEU A 26 6.07 5.71 -18.92
N GLN A 27 5.32 6.73 -19.32
CA GLN A 27 4.82 7.78 -18.43
C GLN A 27 3.30 7.67 -18.30
N LEU A 28 2.81 7.70 -17.07
CA LEU A 28 1.39 7.78 -16.76
C LEU A 28 0.89 9.21 -17.03
N PRO A 29 -0.33 9.40 -17.59
CA PRO A 29 -0.92 10.72 -17.76
C PRO A 29 -1.05 11.46 -16.41
N ALA A 30 -0.61 12.72 -16.38
CA ALA A 30 -0.49 13.51 -15.15
C ALA A 30 -1.84 13.94 -14.55
N ASP A 31 -2.90 13.94 -15.35
CA ASP A 31 -4.27 14.37 -15.03
C ASP A 31 -5.26 13.20 -14.90
N GLN A 32 -4.78 11.96 -15.03
CA GLN A 32 -5.60 10.77 -14.84
C GLN A 32 -5.28 10.10 -13.51
N PRO A 33 -6.28 9.57 -12.80
CA PRO A 33 -6.03 8.81 -11.60
C PRO A 33 -5.07 7.66 -11.86
N ALA A 34 -4.20 7.43 -10.90
CA ALA A 34 -3.20 6.36 -10.96
C ALA A 34 -3.30 5.46 -9.73
N ILE A 35 -2.84 4.24 -9.91
CA ILE A 35 -2.76 3.22 -8.87
C ILE A 35 -1.36 2.66 -8.88
N ILE A 36 -0.76 2.51 -7.69
CA ILE A 36 0.43 1.68 -7.52
C ILE A 36 0.04 0.51 -6.66
N ARG A 37 0.12 -0.69 -7.22
CA ARG A 37 -0.07 -1.94 -6.48
C ARG A 37 1.28 -2.55 -6.18
N ILE A 38 1.52 -2.87 -4.93
CA ILE A 38 2.76 -3.41 -4.38
C ILE A 38 2.42 -4.77 -3.79
N ASP A 39 3.14 -5.82 -4.14
CA ASP A 39 2.81 -7.19 -3.78
C ASP A 39 4.04 -7.95 -3.26
N GLY A 40 3.84 -8.75 -2.21
CA GLY A 40 4.91 -9.46 -1.53
C GLY A 40 5.44 -10.65 -2.34
N HIS A 41 6.73 -10.63 -2.68
CA HIS A 41 7.31 -11.71 -3.48
C HIS A 41 7.39 -13.02 -2.69
N ALA A 42 6.71 -14.06 -3.21
CA ALA A 42 6.69 -15.39 -2.63
C ALA A 42 6.26 -15.43 -1.15
N PHE A 43 5.34 -14.55 -0.74
CA PHE A 43 4.96 -14.38 0.66
C PHE A 43 4.29 -15.62 1.28
N SER A 44 3.66 -16.47 0.47
CA SER A 44 3.21 -17.80 0.92
C SER A 44 4.35 -18.68 1.46
N LYS A 45 5.58 -18.53 0.95
CA LYS A 45 6.78 -19.19 1.49
C LYS A 45 7.38 -18.40 2.65
N PHE A 46 7.41 -17.07 2.54
CA PHE A 46 7.89 -16.18 3.58
C PHE A 46 7.14 -16.39 4.90
N THR A 47 5.81 -16.44 4.86
CA THR A 47 4.93 -16.58 6.04
C THR A 47 4.91 -17.98 6.67
N ARG A 48 5.78 -18.91 6.25
CA ARG A 48 5.99 -20.18 6.96
C ARG A 48 6.73 -19.92 8.27
N GLY A 49 6.22 -20.45 9.38
CA GLY A 49 6.78 -20.21 10.72
C GLY A 49 6.16 -19.00 11.46
N PHE A 50 5.27 -18.27 10.79
CA PHE A 50 4.39 -17.28 11.41
C PHE A 50 3.05 -17.92 11.81
N ASP A 51 2.30 -17.21 12.63
CA ASP A 51 1.01 -17.65 13.16
C ASP A 51 -0.01 -17.83 12.02
N LYS A 52 -0.91 -18.78 12.21
CA LYS A 52 -1.98 -19.12 11.26
C LYS A 52 -3.34 -19.01 11.95
N PRO A 53 -4.40 -18.60 11.22
CA PRO A 53 -4.40 -18.19 9.81
C PRO A 53 -3.86 -16.79 9.55
N PHE A 54 -3.75 -15.96 10.59
CA PHE A 54 -3.28 -14.59 10.49
C PHE A 54 -2.21 -14.31 11.53
N ASP A 55 -1.25 -13.46 11.17
CA ASP A 55 -0.14 -13.08 12.04
C ASP A 55 -0.14 -11.56 12.24
N GLU A 56 -0.29 -11.13 13.50
CA GLU A 56 -0.39 -9.72 13.89
C GLU A 56 0.89 -8.94 13.55
N ARG A 57 2.07 -9.58 13.58
CA ARG A 57 3.35 -8.93 13.28
C ARG A 57 3.44 -8.57 11.81
N ILE A 58 3.01 -9.49 10.95
CA ILE A 58 2.94 -9.24 9.50
C ILE A 58 1.92 -8.14 9.23
N HIS A 59 0.73 -8.23 9.83
CA HIS A 59 -0.31 -7.23 9.67
C HIS A 59 0.16 -5.82 10.07
N ALA A 60 0.69 -5.67 11.28
CA ALA A 60 1.21 -4.40 11.79
C ALA A 60 2.34 -3.85 10.92
N ALA A 61 3.25 -4.71 10.45
CA ALA A 61 4.33 -4.31 9.55
C ALA A 61 3.80 -3.81 8.19
N MET A 62 2.78 -4.47 7.62
CA MET A 62 2.13 -4.04 6.37
C MET A 62 1.41 -2.70 6.54
N ALA A 63 0.65 -2.53 7.63
CA ALA A 63 -0.08 -1.29 7.91
C ALA A 63 0.89 -0.10 8.12
N ALA A 64 1.97 -0.30 8.88
CA ALA A 64 3.00 0.71 9.09
C ALA A 64 3.77 1.03 7.79
N THR A 65 4.03 0.03 6.94
CA THR A 65 4.64 0.22 5.63
C THR A 65 3.73 1.03 4.70
N ALA A 66 2.43 0.75 4.70
CA ALA A 66 1.44 1.51 3.95
C ALA A 66 1.37 2.98 4.42
N ALA A 67 1.53 3.24 5.72
CA ALA A 67 1.61 4.59 6.27
C ALA A 67 2.87 5.35 5.79
N ASP A 68 4.03 4.69 5.77
CA ASP A 68 5.27 5.29 5.27
C ASP A 68 5.20 5.56 3.76
N LEU A 69 4.64 4.64 2.97
CA LEU A 69 4.40 4.84 1.55
C LEU A 69 3.45 6.03 1.32
N LEU A 70 2.38 6.14 2.10
CA LEU A 70 1.49 7.29 2.01
C LEU A 70 2.21 8.60 2.38
N ALA A 71 3.14 8.58 3.32
CA ALA A 71 3.95 9.75 3.64
C ALA A 71 4.89 10.15 2.49
N GLU A 72 5.50 9.17 1.82
CA GLU A 72 6.40 9.37 0.67
C GLU A 72 5.66 9.95 -0.55
N PHE A 73 4.41 9.53 -0.78
CA PHE A 73 3.62 9.91 -1.95
C PHE A 73 2.49 10.90 -1.60
N PRO A 74 2.75 12.22 -1.53
CA PRO A 74 1.77 13.22 -1.09
C PRO A 74 0.56 13.39 -2.02
N ASP A 75 0.68 12.96 -3.28
CA ASP A 75 -0.40 12.95 -4.27
C ASP A 75 -1.37 11.77 -4.07
N ALA A 76 -0.93 10.69 -3.39
CA ALA A 76 -1.80 9.58 -3.05
C ALA A 76 -2.79 10.03 -1.96
N SER A 77 -4.08 9.72 -2.13
CA SER A 77 -5.13 10.06 -1.17
C SER A 77 -5.25 9.04 -0.04
N LEU A 78 -4.93 7.77 -0.32
CA LEU A 78 -4.97 6.67 0.62
C LEU A 78 -4.03 5.54 0.21
N ALA A 79 -3.76 4.66 1.16
CA ALA A 79 -3.21 3.33 0.95
C ALA A 79 -4.19 2.30 1.51
N TYR A 80 -4.42 1.20 0.79
CA TYR A 80 -5.17 0.04 1.28
C TYR A 80 -4.23 -1.15 1.36
N THR A 81 -4.26 -1.92 2.44
CA THR A 81 -3.47 -3.14 2.56
C THR A 81 -4.30 -4.32 3.06
N GLN A 82 -4.04 -5.48 2.48
CA GLN A 82 -4.56 -6.76 2.95
C GLN A 82 -3.59 -7.86 2.54
N SER A 83 -3.39 -8.85 3.42
CA SER A 83 -2.39 -9.90 3.24
C SER A 83 -1.00 -9.29 3.04
N ASP A 84 -0.42 -9.48 1.86
CA ASP A 84 0.91 -9.09 1.39
C ASP A 84 0.85 -8.02 0.31
N GLU A 85 -0.34 -7.46 0.05
CA GLU A 85 -0.58 -6.44 -0.97
C GLU A 85 -0.80 -5.05 -0.33
N ILE A 86 -0.27 -4.01 -0.97
CA ILE A 86 -0.58 -2.59 -0.70
C ILE A 86 -1.01 -1.93 -2.02
N THR A 87 -2.15 -1.26 -2.00
CA THR A 87 -2.69 -0.46 -3.11
C THR A 87 -2.67 1.02 -2.72
N LEU A 88 -1.85 1.83 -3.40
CA LEU A 88 -1.85 3.29 -3.31
C LEU A 88 -2.75 3.88 -4.39
N VAL A 89 -3.57 4.86 -4.03
CA VAL A 89 -4.51 5.51 -4.96
C VAL A 89 -4.18 6.99 -5.09
N PHE A 90 -4.01 7.44 -6.32
CA PHE A 90 -3.68 8.82 -6.72
C PHE A 90 -4.86 9.38 -7.50
N PRO A 91 -5.88 9.99 -6.86
CA PRO A 91 -7.14 10.32 -7.53
C PRO A 91 -7.00 11.40 -8.61
N ALA A 92 -5.98 12.25 -8.52
CA ALA A 92 -5.70 13.33 -9.47
C ALA A 92 -4.39 13.08 -10.27
N GLY A 93 -3.92 11.83 -10.28
CA GLY A 93 -2.70 11.40 -10.96
C GLY A 93 -1.44 11.43 -10.12
N ALA A 94 -0.45 10.62 -10.53
CA ALA A 94 0.84 10.48 -9.87
C ALA A 94 1.83 11.49 -10.48
N ARG A 95 2.01 12.65 -9.83
CA ARG A 95 2.92 13.70 -10.31
C ARG A 95 4.37 13.44 -9.92
N ALA A 96 4.58 12.68 -8.85
CA ALA A 96 5.89 12.17 -8.47
C ALA A 96 6.62 11.56 -9.67
N PHE A 97 7.89 11.94 -9.84
CA PHE A 97 8.75 11.46 -10.92
C PHE A 97 8.18 11.64 -12.34
N ASN A 98 7.34 12.65 -12.55
CA ASN A 98 6.66 12.92 -13.83
C ASN A 98 5.89 11.71 -14.36
N GLY A 99 5.28 10.92 -13.47
CA GLY A 99 4.47 9.75 -13.85
C GLY A 99 5.28 8.58 -14.43
N ARG A 100 6.62 8.59 -14.38
CA ARG A 100 7.47 7.52 -14.94
C ARG A 100 7.19 6.19 -14.24
N ALA A 101 6.51 5.28 -14.93
CA ALA A 101 5.97 4.05 -14.34
C ALA A 101 7.06 3.13 -13.76
N ALA A 102 8.21 3.03 -14.44
CA ALA A 102 9.36 2.26 -13.95
C ALA A 102 9.88 2.82 -12.62
N LYS A 103 10.01 4.15 -12.52
CA LYS A 103 10.55 4.83 -11.33
C LYS A 103 9.58 4.78 -10.15
N LEU A 104 8.29 5.00 -10.42
CA LEU A 104 7.22 4.82 -9.44
C LEU A 104 7.26 3.39 -8.89
N SER A 105 7.24 2.39 -9.77
CA SER A 105 7.22 0.97 -9.36
C SER A 105 8.48 0.60 -8.58
N SER A 106 9.68 0.90 -9.08
CA SER A 106 10.93 0.50 -8.43
C SER A 106 11.11 1.16 -7.05
N LEU A 107 10.78 2.45 -6.93
CA LEU A 107 10.93 3.17 -5.66
C LEU A 107 9.86 2.77 -4.65
N SER A 108 8.61 2.56 -5.08
CA SER A 108 7.57 2.03 -4.20
C SER A 108 7.91 0.62 -3.69
N ALA A 109 8.36 -0.29 -4.56
CA ALA A 109 8.78 -1.64 -4.16
C ALA A 109 10.01 -1.63 -3.24
N GLY A 110 11.02 -0.80 -3.56
CA GLY A 110 12.22 -0.65 -2.74
C GLY A 110 11.91 -0.09 -1.35
N LEU A 111 11.08 0.95 -1.28
CA LEU A 111 10.64 1.53 -0.01
C LEU A 111 9.80 0.53 0.80
N ALA A 112 8.85 -0.16 0.17
CA ALA A 112 8.04 -1.17 0.82
C ALA A 112 8.91 -2.29 1.43
N SER A 113 9.89 -2.79 0.67
CA SER A 113 10.82 -3.81 1.14
C SER A 113 11.63 -3.33 2.35
N ALA A 114 12.20 -2.13 2.29
CA ALA A 114 12.98 -1.57 3.38
C ALA A 114 12.14 -1.34 4.65
N ARG A 115 10.96 -0.73 4.50
CA ARG A 115 10.09 -0.36 5.62
C ARG A 115 9.38 -1.56 6.23
N PHE A 116 8.94 -2.52 5.42
CA PHE A 116 8.35 -3.75 5.92
C PHE A 116 9.34 -4.53 6.79
N ASN A 117 10.58 -4.73 6.34
CA ASN A 117 11.58 -5.43 7.16
C ASN A 117 11.92 -4.65 8.44
N TYR A 118 12.00 -3.31 8.35
CA TYR A 118 12.21 -2.45 9.52
C TYR A 118 11.10 -2.61 10.55
N HIS A 119 9.83 -2.55 10.14
CA HIS A 119 8.69 -2.68 11.04
C HIS A 119 8.53 -4.10 11.56
N LEU A 120 8.72 -5.10 10.72
CA LEU A 120 8.65 -6.50 11.12
C LEU A 120 9.68 -6.82 12.20
N ALA A 121 10.92 -6.32 12.07
CA ALA A 121 11.96 -6.54 13.07
C ALA A 121 11.62 -5.96 14.45
N ARG A 122 10.76 -4.94 14.51
CA ARG A 122 10.28 -4.35 15.78
C ARG A 122 9.18 -5.18 16.42
N GLY A 123 8.57 -6.11 15.66
CA GLY A 123 7.45 -6.93 16.10
C GLY A 123 6.17 -6.13 16.33
N ALA A 124 5.19 -6.79 16.92
CA ALA A 124 3.96 -6.17 17.40
C ALA A 124 3.83 -6.38 18.91
N GLU A 125 3.17 -5.45 19.60
CA GLU A 125 2.98 -5.53 21.04
C GLU A 125 2.24 -6.83 21.43
N GLY A 126 2.72 -7.51 22.48
CA GLY A 126 2.12 -8.76 22.95
C GLY A 126 2.35 -9.98 22.06
N THR A 127 3.19 -9.88 21.01
CA THR A 127 3.48 -11.01 20.10
C THR A 127 4.84 -11.65 20.39
N ALA A 128 5.01 -12.90 19.94
CA ALA A 128 6.29 -13.58 20.01
C ALA A 128 7.33 -12.90 19.08
N PRO A 129 8.63 -13.00 19.38
CA PRO A 129 9.68 -12.50 18.49
C PRO A 129 9.55 -13.05 17.08
N VAL A 130 9.87 -12.23 16.08
CA VAL A 130 9.91 -12.66 14.68
C VAL A 130 11.01 -13.71 14.49
N PRO A 131 10.75 -14.80 13.75
CA PRO A 131 11.79 -15.81 13.48
C PRO A 131 13.01 -15.19 12.81
N ALA A 132 14.20 -15.46 13.33
CA ALA A 132 15.43 -14.77 12.95
C ALA A 132 15.74 -14.90 11.45
N GLU A 133 15.42 -16.04 10.83
CA GLU A 133 15.60 -16.31 9.41
C GLU A 133 14.67 -15.49 8.49
N LYS A 134 13.70 -14.77 9.06
CA LYS A 134 12.75 -13.92 8.33
C LYS A 134 13.13 -12.45 8.34
N LEU A 135 14.12 -12.07 9.14
CA LEU A 135 14.55 -10.68 9.26
C LEU A 135 15.36 -10.26 8.02
N GLY A 136 14.91 -9.20 7.34
CA GLY A 136 15.64 -8.58 6.24
C GLY A 136 15.51 -9.26 4.87
N VAL A 137 14.66 -10.28 4.74
CA VAL A 137 14.56 -11.10 3.50
C VAL A 137 13.30 -10.83 2.68
N ALA A 138 12.30 -10.16 3.27
CA ALA A 138 11.06 -9.84 2.56
C ALA A 138 11.32 -8.77 1.49
N HIS A 139 10.71 -8.93 0.33
CA HIS A 139 10.80 -7.97 -0.77
C HIS A 139 9.53 -8.00 -1.60
N PHE A 140 9.32 -6.93 -2.36
CA PHE A 140 8.06 -6.66 -3.06
C PHE A 140 8.32 -6.38 -4.54
N ASP A 141 7.35 -6.71 -5.40
CA ASP A 141 7.23 -6.07 -6.71
C ASP A 141 6.22 -4.92 -6.63
N ALA A 142 6.19 -4.07 -7.65
CA ALA A 142 5.17 -3.07 -7.78
C ALA A 142 4.81 -2.84 -9.25
N ARG A 143 3.59 -2.35 -9.47
CA ARG A 143 3.09 -1.95 -10.77
C ARG A 143 2.28 -0.67 -10.67
N ALA A 144 2.69 0.33 -11.43
CA ALA A 144 2.00 1.60 -11.56
C ALA A 144 1.18 1.63 -12.85
N PHE A 145 -0.10 2.01 -12.78
CA PHE A 145 -0.99 2.10 -13.94
C PHE A 145 -2.06 3.17 -13.72
N SER A 146 -2.57 3.75 -14.82
CA SER A 146 -3.67 4.72 -14.77
C SER A 146 -5.02 4.06 -14.95
N VAL A 147 -6.06 4.70 -14.41
CA VAL A 147 -7.46 4.35 -14.61
C VAL A 147 -8.23 5.60 -15.10
N PRO A 148 -9.36 5.43 -15.80
CA PRO A 148 -10.05 6.55 -16.45
C PRO A 148 -10.48 7.69 -15.52
N ASP A 149 -10.98 7.36 -14.32
CA ASP A 149 -11.54 8.32 -13.38
C ASP A 149 -11.49 7.79 -11.92
N PRO A 150 -11.80 8.63 -10.91
CA PRO A 150 -11.80 8.18 -9.51
C PRO A 150 -12.81 7.07 -9.21
N ALA A 151 -13.87 6.91 -10.00
CA ALA A 151 -14.82 5.82 -9.84
C ALA A 151 -14.17 4.47 -10.21
N GLU A 152 -13.36 4.43 -11.27
CA GLU A 152 -12.57 3.24 -11.62
C GLU A 152 -11.47 2.94 -10.60
N ALA A 153 -10.91 3.96 -9.95
CA ALA A 153 -10.02 3.76 -8.81
C ALA A 153 -10.74 3.10 -7.62
N LEU A 154 -11.98 3.51 -7.33
CA LEU A 154 -12.83 2.83 -6.35
C LEU A 154 -13.19 1.40 -6.77
N ASN A 155 -13.55 1.18 -8.03
CA ASN A 155 -13.82 -0.17 -8.55
C ASN A 155 -12.61 -1.09 -8.39
N ASN A 156 -11.39 -0.57 -8.58
CA ASN A 156 -10.16 -1.31 -8.32
C ASN A 156 -10.06 -1.73 -6.84
N LEU A 157 -10.28 -0.82 -5.90
CA LEU A 157 -10.30 -1.14 -4.46
C LEU A 157 -11.38 -2.17 -4.12
N ILE A 158 -12.58 -2.05 -4.70
CA ILE A 158 -13.66 -3.03 -4.49
C ILE A 158 -13.25 -4.40 -5.00
N TRP A 159 -12.66 -4.48 -6.19
CA TRP A 159 -12.14 -5.72 -6.75
C TRP A 159 -11.06 -6.33 -5.85
N ARG A 160 -10.12 -5.53 -5.35
CA ARG A 160 -9.11 -5.99 -4.39
C ARG A 160 -9.75 -6.48 -3.10
N ALA A 161 -10.50 -5.64 -2.40
CA ALA A 161 -11.01 -5.92 -1.06
C ALA A 161 -12.12 -6.99 -1.03
N LYS A 162 -13.10 -6.92 -1.94
CA LYS A 162 -14.28 -7.79 -1.92
C LYS A 162 -14.08 -9.09 -2.67
N ILE A 163 -13.42 -9.05 -3.83
CA ILE A 163 -13.37 -10.22 -4.73
C ILE A 163 -12.14 -11.07 -4.43
N ASP A 164 -10.95 -10.46 -4.36
CA ASP A 164 -9.71 -11.22 -4.13
C ASP A 164 -9.40 -11.42 -2.65
N CYS A 165 -9.24 -10.33 -1.90
CA CYS A 165 -8.75 -10.35 -0.53
C CYS A 165 -9.69 -11.09 0.41
N ARG A 166 -11.00 -10.82 0.34
CA ARG A 166 -12.02 -11.56 1.11
C ARG A 166 -11.97 -13.07 0.85
N ARG A 167 -11.89 -13.48 -0.43
CA ARG A 167 -11.79 -14.89 -0.81
C ARG A 167 -10.51 -15.52 -0.26
N ASN A 168 -9.38 -14.82 -0.38
CA ASN A 168 -8.09 -15.29 0.11
C ASN A 168 -8.07 -15.43 1.63
N SER A 169 -8.67 -14.47 2.35
CA SER A 169 -8.76 -14.46 3.81
C SER A 169 -9.63 -15.61 4.33
N ILE A 170 -10.82 -15.80 3.75
CA ILE A 170 -11.68 -16.95 4.08
C ILE A 170 -10.91 -18.25 3.81
N SER A 171 -10.30 -18.38 2.63
CA SER A 171 -9.57 -19.59 2.28
C SER A 171 -8.34 -19.83 3.19
N ALA A 172 -7.66 -18.78 3.65
CA ALA A 172 -6.56 -18.87 4.60
C ALA A 172 -7.04 -19.30 5.99
N PHE A 173 -8.16 -18.73 6.44
CA PHE A 173 -8.86 -19.13 7.66
C PHE A 173 -9.19 -20.62 7.62
N GLU A 174 -9.86 -21.08 6.56
CA GLU A 174 -10.21 -22.49 6.38
C GLU A 174 -8.99 -23.41 6.46
N ARG A 175 -7.90 -23.08 5.75
CA ARG A 175 -6.66 -23.87 5.79
C ARG A 175 -5.95 -23.84 7.15
N GLY A 176 -6.09 -22.75 7.92
CA GLY A 176 -5.50 -22.63 9.25
C GLY A 176 -6.11 -23.61 10.26
N PHE A 177 -7.39 -23.94 10.11
CA PHE A 177 -8.10 -24.84 11.02
C PHE A 177 -8.15 -26.31 10.56
N TYR A 178 -7.67 -26.62 9.34
CA TYR A 178 -7.72 -27.96 8.74
C TYR A 178 -6.40 -28.39 8.10
N SER A 179 -5.84 -29.52 8.59
CA SER A 179 -4.83 -30.30 7.86
C SER A 179 -5.48 -31.31 6.89
N THR A 180 -6.74 -31.68 7.12
CA THR A 180 -7.52 -32.64 6.33
C THR A 180 -8.98 -32.16 6.29
N LYS A 181 -9.65 -32.45 5.18
CA LYS A 181 -10.99 -32.04 4.69
C LYS A 181 -12.23 -32.11 5.64
N GLU A 182 -12.10 -32.03 6.95
CA GLU A 182 -13.25 -31.80 7.84
C GLU A 182 -13.74 -30.36 7.63
N LYS A 183 -15.06 -30.13 7.66
CA LYS A 183 -15.65 -28.83 7.26
C LYS A 183 -15.88 -27.94 8.49
N LEU A 184 -15.70 -26.61 8.39
CA LEU A 184 -15.91 -25.65 9.50
C LEU A 184 -17.25 -25.82 10.22
N ALA A 185 -18.25 -26.32 9.52
CA ALA A 185 -19.58 -26.64 10.05
C ALA A 185 -19.52 -27.57 11.28
N GLU A 186 -18.56 -28.50 11.35
CA GLU A 186 -18.44 -29.44 12.49
C GLU A 186 -17.80 -28.80 13.73
N LYS A 187 -16.97 -27.76 13.54
CA LYS A 187 -16.33 -27.02 14.65
C LYS A 187 -17.13 -25.79 15.10
N ASN A 188 -18.19 -25.42 14.38
CA ASN A 188 -19.02 -24.23 14.62
C ASN A 188 -18.20 -22.92 14.74
N ILE A 189 -17.07 -22.84 14.02
CA ILE A 189 -16.22 -21.65 13.97
C ILE A 189 -16.61 -20.85 12.71
N ASP A 190 -17.08 -19.62 12.91
CA ASP A 190 -17.45 -18.74 11.81
C ASP A 190 -16.37 -17.66 11.60
N PHE A 191 -15.97 -17.48 10.34
CA PHE A 191 -14.94 -16.51 9.94
C PHE A 191 -15.30 -15.08 10.34
N TRP A 192 -16.57 -14.69 10.21
CA TRP A 192 -17.02 -13.32 10.43
C TRP A 192 -16.98 -12.93 11.89
N THR A 193 -17.28 -13.87 12.79
CA THR A 193 -17.24 -13.66 14.24
C THR A 193 -15.86 -13.93 14.85
N SER A 194 -15.06 -14.81 14.25
CA SER A 194 -13.81 -15.30 14.86
C SER A 194 -12.53 -14.67 14.31
N SER A 195 -12.62 -13.89 13.24
CA SER A 195 -11.45 -13.21 12.65
C SER A 195 -11.35 -11.75 13.10
N PRO A 196 -10.14 -11.18 13.21
CA PRO A 196 -9.99 -9.76 13.46
C PRO A 196 -10.53 -8.92 12.28
N SER A 197 -10.86 -7.65 12.55
CA SER A 197 -11.50 -6.76 11.56
C SER A 197 -10.64 -6.56 10.32
N TRP A 198 -9.34 -6.32 10.51
CA TRP A 198 -8.36 -6.19 9.43
C TRP A 198 -8.25 -7.46 8.57
N ALA A 199 -8.47 -8.65 9.13
CA ALA A 199 -8.46 -9.89 8.34
C ALA A 199 -9.71 -9.99 7.45
N ARG A 200 -10.84 -9.41 7.88
CA ARG A 200 -12.10 -9.40 7.12
C ARG A 200 -12.13 -8.34 6.03
N TYR A 201 -11.62 -7.15 6.33
CA TYR A 201 -11.82 -5.97 5.48
C TYR A 201 -10.51 -5.43 4.89
N GLY A 202 -9.35 -5.81 5.41
CA GLY A 202 -8.09 -5.12 5.19
C GLY A 202 -8.05 -3.80 5.97
N THR A 203 -6.94 -3.09 5.84
CA THR A 203 -6.70 -1.84 6.55
C THR A 203 -6.46 -0.71 5.58
N THR A 204 -7.22 0.37 5.74
CA THR A 204 -7.07 1.59 4.96
C THR A 204 -6.30 2.60 5.78
N VAL A 205 -5.27 3.17 5.19
CA VAL A 205 -4.43 4.22 5.76
C VAL A 205 -4.68 5.49 4.98
N LYS A 206 -5.03 6.57 5.69
CA LYS A 206 -5.33 7.87 5.08
C LYS A 206 -4.96 9.01 6.03
N ARG A 207 -4.68 10.19 5.49
CA ARG A 207 -4.28 11.36 6.27
C ARG A 207 -5.50 11.96 6.98
N GLN A 208 -5.31 12.47 8.19
CA GLN A 208 -6.32 13.20 8.94
C GLN A 208 -5.77 14.56 9.33
N GLN A 209 -6.57 15.62 9.15
CA GLN A 209 -6.29 16.91 9.74
C GLN A 209 -6.88 16.98 11.15
N TYR A 210 -6.14 17.58 12.07
CA TYR A 210 -6.58 17.80 13.44
C TYR A 210 -6.04 19.12 13.96
N GLU A 211 -6.75 19.72 14.90
CA GLU A 211 -6.29 20.90 15.60
C GLU A 211 -5.29 20.50 16.69
N GLY A 212 -4.13 21.15 16.69
CA GLY A 212 -3.11 21.00 17.71
C GLY A 212 -2.73 22.34 18.30
N LYS A 213 -2.09 22.31 19.47
CA LYS A 213 -1.47 23.48 20.07
C LYS A 213 -0.14 23.78 19.39
N GLY A 214 0.08 25.03 19.05
CA GLY A 214 1.32 25.59 18.55
C GLY A 214 1.73 26.81 19.36
N THR A 215 2.94 27.30 19.11
CA THR A 215 3.45 28.52 19.74
C THR A 215 3.79 29.51 18.64
N ASP A 216 3.25 30.72 18.72
CA ASP A 216 3.60 31.81 17.82
C ASP A 216 5.06 32.24 18.09
N GLY A 217 5.90 32.18 17.06
CA GLY A 217 7.33 32.49 17.17
C GLY A 217 7.65 33.96 17.44
N LEU A 218 6.70 34.87 17.24
CA LEU A 218 6.86 36.31 17.49
C LEU A 218 6.32 36.71 18.87
N THR A 219 5.16 36.15 19.26
CA THR A 219 4.46 36.57 20.48
C THR A 219 4.63 35.59 21.65
N GLY A 220 5.10 34.36 21.39
CA GLY A 220 5.15 33.29 22.37
C GLY A 220 3.78 32.77 22.81
N ALA A 221 2.69 33.28 22.21
CA ALA A 221 1.33 32.89 22.56
C ALA A 221 1.00 31.49 22.06
N GLU A 222 0.15 30.78 22.81
CA GLU A 222 -0.42 29.52 22.36
C GLU A 222 -1.44 29.79 21.24
N VAL A 223 -1.25 29.14 20.10
CA VAL A 223 -2.12 29.27 18.93
C VAL A 223 -2.62 27.90 18.49
N THR A 224 -3.86 27.84 18.00
CA THR A 224 -4.38 26.63 17.38
C THR A 224 -3.81 26.52 15.96
N VAL A 225 -3.19 25.39 15.65
CA VAL A 225 -2.62 25.09 14.33
C VAL A 225 -3.22 23.81 13.77
N THR A 226 -3.54 23.81 12.48
CA THR A 226 -3.93 22.59 11.77
C THR A 226 -2.71 21.72 11.55
N ARG A 227 -2.73 20.50 12.07
CA ARG A 227 -1.70 19.47 11.85
C ARG A 227 -2.26 18.32 11.04
N THR A 228 -1.36 17.57 10.43
CA THR A 228 -1.70 16.34 9.70
C THR A 228 -1.07 15.14 10.39
N ARG A 229 -1.85 14.08 10.56
CA ARG A 229 -1.36 12.75 10.95
C ARG A 229 -1.86 11.71 9.98
N VAL A 230 -1.25 10.53 10.00
CA VAL A 230 -1.80 9.36 9.32
C VAL A 230 -2.69 8.60 10.30
N LYS A 231 -3.83 8.10 9.81
CA LYS A 231 -4.76 7.28 10.58
C LYS A 231 -5.20 6.09 9.76
N SER A 232 -5.26 4.92 10.40
CA SER A 232 -5.75 3.68 9.82
C SER A 232 -7.21 3.40 10.20
N GLY A 233 -7.88 2.55 9.42
CA GLY A 233 -9.16 1.98 9.77
C GLY A 233 -9.59 0.88 8.80
N ASP A 234 -10.34 -0.08 9.31
CA ASP A 234 -10.76 -1.28 8.56
C ASP A 234 -12.12 -1.03 7.89
N ILE A 235 -12.08 -0.44 6.69
CA ILE A 235 -13.28 -0.10 5.93
C ILE A 235 -13.70 -1.27 5.04
N PRO A 236 -14.99 -1.68 5.04
CA PRO A 236 -15.51 -2.61 4.05
C PRO A 236 -15.66 -1.91 2.68
N TRP A 237 -14.63 -2.00 1.84
CA TRP A 237 -14.65 -1.55 0.44
C TRP A 237 -15.47 -2.49 -0.46
N TRP A 238 -16.71 -2.82 -0.08
CA TRP A 238 -17.49 -3.85 -0.77
C TRP A 238 -18.59 -3.30 -1.67
N GLU A 239 -18.79 -1.99 -1.64
CA GLU A 239 -19.87 -1.33 -2.33
C GLU A 239 -19.38 -0.07 -3.01
N PHE A 240 -19.91 0.17 -4.20
CA PHE A 240 -19.75 1.44 -4.88
C PHE A 240 -20.82 2.39 -4.34
N ASN A 241 -20.39 3.44 -3.63
CA ASN A 241 -21.28 4.46 -3.09
C ASN A 241 -20.53 5.81 -2.97
N GLU A 242 -21.28 6.89 -2.78
CA GLU A 242 -20.73 8.25 -2.72
C GLU A 242 -19.73 8.44 -1.58
N ARG A 243 -19.98 7.81 -0.43
CA ARG A 243 -19.06 7.85 0.72
C ARG A 243 -17.68 7.27 0.37
N ASN A 244 -17.66 6.10 -0.26
CA ASN A 244 -16.43 5.43 -0.67
C ASN A 244 -15.73 6.20 -1.79
N LEU A 245 -16.49 6.81 -2.70
CA LEU A 245 -15.93 7.64 -3.75
C LEU A 245 -15.29 8.91 -3.19
N ALA A 246 -15.92 9.54 -2.19
CA ALA A 246 -15.35 10.67 -1.46
C ALA A 246 -14.06 10.27 -0.73
N LEU A 247 -14.05 9.11 -0.05
CA LEU A 247 -12.85 8.57 0.60
C LEU A 247 -11.69 8.34 -0.39
N VAL A 248 -11.97 7.90 -1.62
CA VAL A 248 -10.96 7.76 -2.68
C VAL A 248 -10.47 9.12 -3.17
N SER A 249 -11.38 10.07 -3.37
CA SER A 249 -11.08 11.33 -4.06
C SER A 249 -10.46 12.39 -3.14
N GLU A 250 -10.88 12.46 -1.88
CA GLU A 250 -10.45 13.47 -0.93
C GLU A 250 -9.07 13.14 -0.34
N LYS A 251 -8.26 14.15 -0.04
CA LYS A 251 -6.91 13.93 0.51
C LYS A 251 -6.91 13.47 1.97
N PHE A 252 -7.92 13.89 2.73
CA PHE A 252 -8.01 13.66 4.17
C PHE A 252 -9.24 12.83 4.52
N TRP A 253 -9.22 12.20 5.69
CA TRP A 253 -10.43 11.68 6.32
C TRP A 253 -11.41 12.83 6.52
N GLY A 254 -12.67 12.61 6.16
CA GLY A 254 -13.77 13.48 6.55
C GLY A 254 -14.05 13.42 8.06
N ASN A 255 -15.10 14.13 8.50
CA ASN A 255 -15.49 14.19 9.90
C ASN A 255 -15.86 12.81 10.50
N ASP A 256 -16.24 11.85 9.66
CA ASP A 256 -16.61 10.48 10.04
C ASP A 256 -15.42 9.49 9.99
N ALA A 257 -14.21 9.96 10.35
CA ALA A 257 -13.05 9.08 10.47
C ALA A 257 -13.38 7.91 11.42
N PRO A 258 -12.90 6.67 11.16
CA PRO A 258 -13.10 5.54 12.08
C PRO A 258 -12.65 5.92 13.50
N GLY A 259 -13.28 5.38 14.55
CA GLY A 259 -12.92 5.67 15.94
C GLY A 259 -11.42 5.46 16.22
N ASN A 260 -10.85 6.13 17.23
CA ASN A 260 -9.53 5.72 17.71
C ASN A 260 -9.74 4.38 18.41
N ASP A 261 -9.24 3.29 17.82
CA ASP A 261 -8.86 2.10 18.57
C ASP A 261 -7.43 2.31 19.10
#